data_AF-A0A7C5TV03-F1
#
_entry.id   AF-A0A7C5TV03-F1
#
_cell.length_a   1.000
_cell.length_b   1.000
_cell.length_c   1.000
_cell.angle_alpha   90.00
_cell.angle_beta   90.00
_cell.angle_gamma   90.00
#
_symmetry.space_group_name_H-M   'P 1'
#
loop_
_entity.id
_entity.type
_entity.pdbx_description
1 polymer ?
#
loop_
_entity_poly.entity_id
_entity_poly.type
_entity_poly.pdbx_seq_one_letter_code
_entity_poly.pdbx_strand_id
1 'polypeptide(L)'
;MRVSINISRAEELGTILKRFGVELVEVFERKDPQYKALEELYNELRECNSLALLTVLNSIVSYQLSATGEEYWWEFARYKKFSSGVGDPEDLWRRFRNFLLSSRGNVASREIKIERLERIRRTQFHIELYVRYIEYIKNLDLLTSRLAEVLRQNIYDKTIVFSAKMMYYVSKICDIEPGGVEKIKIPVDRRVAAISYTSGLIDVLETKDIVEEIMREKERVIEAWSIVSKICDIPLIRLDSIIWFFGKYVRDRDPVEKALKDLSNMLRDVGNIKIFREFVQQFFIRRL
;
A
#
# COMPACT_ATOMS: atom_id res chain seq x y z
N MET A 1 27.39 -8.32 -6.67
CA MET A 1 26.07 -7.71 -6.40
C MET A 1 26.19 -6.94 -5.10
N ARG A 2 25.68 -5.70 -5.02
CA ARG A 2 25.74 -4.90 -3.79
C ARG A 2 24.61 -5.21 -2.82
N VAL A 3 23.50 -5.74 -3.34
CA VAL A 3 22.34 -6.18 -2.59
C VAL A 3 22.22 -7.70 -2.71
N SER A 4 22.06 -8.41 -1.60
CA SER A 4 21.85 -9.86 -1.56
C SER A 4 20.71 -10.24 -0.63
N ILE A 5 20.01 -11.33 -0.96
CA ILE A 5 18.90 -11.85 -0.18
C ILE A 5 19.44 -12.84 0.85
N ASN A 6 19.02 -12.68 2.11
CA ASN A 6 19.29 -13.66 3.15
C ASN A 6 18.16 -14.71 3.20
N ILE A 7 18.37 -15.84 2.52
CA ILE A 7 17.35 -16.90 2.36
C ILE A 7 16.96 -17.51 3.72
N SER A 8 17.93 -17.84 4.57
CA SER A 8 17.68 -18.38 5.91
C SER A 8 16.80 -17.42 6.73
N ARG A 9 17.07 -16.11 6.62
CA ARG A 9 16.25 -15.10 7.30
C ARG A 9 14.84 -14.98 6.72
N ALA A 10 14.69 -15.10 5.40
CA ALA A 10 13.37 -15.13 4.76
C ALA A 10 12.53 -16.32 5.25
N GLU A 11 13.15 -17.49 5.41
CA GLU A 11 12.52 -18.69 5.94
C GLU A 11 12.08 -18.55 7.39
N GLU A 12 12.95 -17.99 8.23
CA GLU A 12 12.65 -17.71 9.62
C GLU A 12 11.48 -16.72 9.76
N LEU A 13 11.54 -15.59 9.06
CA LEU A 13 10.51 -14.56 9.12
C LEU A 13 9.16 -15.09 8.57
N GLY A 14 9.18 -15.87 7.49
CA GLY A 14 8.01 -16.54 6.95
C GLY A 14 7.39 -17.52 7.95
N THR A 15 8.22 -18.32 8.63
CA THR A 15 7.76 -19.28 9.65
C THR A 15 7.11 -18.57 10.84
N ILE A 16 7.69 -17.46 11.28
CA ILE A 16 7.14 -16.65 12.37
C ILE A 16 5.80 -16.05 11.96
N LEU A 17 5.72 -15.42 10.78
CA LEU A 17 4.46 -14.85 10.27
C LEU A 17 3.36 -15.90 10.12
N LYS A 18 3.71 -17.12 9.68
CA LYS A 18 2.77 -18.25 9.58
C LYS A 18 2.07 -18.56 10.90
N ARG A 19 2.76 -18.42 12.03
CA ARG A 19 2.21 -18.70 13.37
C ARG A 19 1.09 -17.73 13.78
N PHE A 20 1.12 -16.50 13.25
CA PHE A 20 0.11 -15.48 13.55
C PHE A 20 -1.10 -15.54 12.59
N GLY A 21 -0.97 -16.24 11.47
CA GLY A 21 -2.06 -16.50 10.54
C GLY A 21 -2.58 -15.27 9.81
N VAL A 22 -3.60 -15.50 8.99
CA VAL A 22 -4.27 -14.49 8.16
C VAL A 22 -5.07 -13.49 8.99
N GLU A 23 -5.53 -13.89 10.18
CA GLU A 23 -6.31 -13.04 11.09
C GLU A 23 -5.53 -11.82 11.55
N LEU A 24 -4.25 -11.99 11.91
CA LEU A 24 -3.40 -10.86 12.30
C LEU A 24 -3.22 -9.88 11.14
N VAL A 25 -3.04 -10.39 9.92
CA VAL A 25 -2.90 -9.55 8.71
C VAL A 25 -4.16 -8.71 8.50
N GLU A 26 -5.34 -9.31 8.67
CA GLU A 26 -6.60 -8.57 8.55
C GLU A 26 -6.72 -7.45 9.59
N VAL A 27 -6.22 -7.66 10.81
CA VAL A 27 -6.17 -6.58 11.81
C VAL A 27 -5.28 -5.44 11.34
N PHE A 28 -4.09 -5.71 10.80
CA PHE A 28 -3.22 -4.68 10.24
C PHE A 28 -3.89 -3.95 9.07
N GLU A 29 -4.52 -4.67 8.15
CA GLU A 29 -5.27 -4.10 7.02
C GLU A 29 -6.38 -3.16 7.50
N ARG A 30 -7.23 -3.59 8.44
CA ARG A 30 -8.36 -2.80 8.97
C ARG A 30 -7.94 -1.61 9.82
N LYS A 31 -6.70 -1.60 10.31
CA LYS A 31 -6.13 -0.54 11.15
C LYS A 31 -5.18 0.37 10.38
N ASP A 32 -4.90 0.05 9.11
CA ASP A 32 -4.17 0.92 8.19
C ASP A 32 -4.93 2.27 8.08
N PRO A 33 -4.26 3.42 8.36
CA PRO A 33 -4.85 4.74 8.18
C PRO A 33 -5.46 4.95 6.79
N GLN A 34 -4.94 4.31 5.76
CA GLN A 34 -5.43 4.41 4.38
C GLN A 34 -6.73 3.63 4.20
N TYR A 35 -6.87 2.46 4.85
CA TYR A 35 -8.13 1.72 4.92
C TYR A 35 -9.18 2.55 5.65
N LYS A 36 -8.82 3.14 6.81
CA LYS A 36 -9.73 4.00 7.58
C LYS A 36 -10.18 5.25 6.81
N ALA A 37 -9.28 5.86 6.04
CA ALA A 37 -9.63 6.98 5.18
C ALA A 37 -10.63 6.55 4.08
N LEU A 38 -10.48 5.36 3.50
CA LEU A 38 -11.44 4.83 2.54
C LEU A 38 -12.79 4.48 3.18
N GLU A 39 -12.82 3.93 4.40
CA GLU A 39 -14.07 3.71 5.15
C GLU A 39 -14.81 5.02 5.39
N GLU A 40 -14.09 6.07 5.81
CA GLU A 40 -14.66 7.41 5.98
C GLU A 40 -15.27 7.94 4.67
N LEU A 41 -14.51 7.85 3.58
CA LEU A 41 -14.99 8.29 2.27
C LEU A 41 -16.20 7.48 1.81
N TYR A 42 -16.22 6.17 2.05
CA TYR A 42 -17.38 5.34 1.73
C TYR A 42 -18.62 5.72 2.54
N ASN A 43 -18.47 6.09 3.81
CA ASN A 43 -19.59 6.53 4.63
C ASN A 43 -20.26 7.80 4.10
N GLU A 44 -19.49 8.66 3.43
CA GLU A 44 -19.97 9.86 2.77
C GLU A 44 -20.57 9.58 1.38
N LEU A 45 -19.95 8.68 0.60
CA LEU A 45 -20.39 8.38 -0.78
C LEU A 45 -21.55 7.40 -0.85
N ARG A 46 -21.52 6.34 -0.04
CA ARG A 46 -22.42 5.18 -0.08
C ARG A 46 -22.48 4.46 -1.43
N GLU A 47 -21.44 4.60 -2.26
CA GLU A 47 -21.37 4.06 -3.62
C GLU A 47 -19.99 3.46 -3.93
N CYS A 48 -19.96 2.17 -4.27
CA CYS A 48 -18.73 1.40 -4.48
C CYS A 48 -17.99 1.71 -5.79
N ASN A 49 -18.72 2.00 -6.86
CA ASN A 49 -18.16 2.50 -8.13
C ASN A 49 -17.45 3.85 -7.95
N SER A 50 -18.09 4.79 -7.24
CA SER A 50 -17.54 6.10 -6.91
C SER A 50 -16.30 5.97 -6.03
N LEU A 51 -16.37 5.12 -4.99
CA LEU A 51 -15.23 4.81 -4.12
C LEU A 51 -14.07 4.21 -4.91
N ALA A 52 -14.33 3.20 -5.77
CA ALA A 52 -13.33 2.55 -6.60
C ALA A 52 -12.60 3.53 -7.51
N LEU A 53 -13.35 4.35 -8.27
CA LEU A 53 -12.76 5.33 -9.18
C LEU A 53 -11.88 6.33 -8.42
N LEU A 54 -12.42 6.98 -7.38
CA LEU A 54 -11.67 7.97 -6.62
C LEU A 54 -10.43 7.36 -5.95
N THR A 55 -10.54 6.12 -5.46
CA THR A 55 -9.42 5.39 -4.85
C THR A 55 -8.29 5.16 -5.85
N VAL A 56 -8.60 4.70 -7.06
CA VAL A 56 -7.58 4.48 -8.10
C VAL A 56 -6.97 5.80 -8.56
N LEU A 57 -7.77 6.84 -8.79
CA LEU A 57 -7.26 8.18 -9.14
C LEU A 57 -6.31 8.72 -8.06
N ASN A 58 -6.65 8.54 -6.78
CA ASN A 58 -5.78 8.92 -5.67
C ASN A 58 -4.48 8.11 -5.63
N SER A 59 -4.58 6.81 -5.85
CA SER A 59 -3.44 5.88 -5.77
C SER A 59 -2.38 6.17 -6.84
N ILE A 60 -2.79 6.44 -8.08
CA ILE A 60 -1.84 6.71 -9.17
C ILE A 60 -1.07 8.03 -9.01
N VAL A 61 -1.56 8.96 -8.18
CA VAL A 61 -0.90 10.23 -7.88
C VAL A 61 -0.24 10.25 -6.49
N SER A 62 -0.33 9.15 -5.73
CA SER A 62 0.22 9.00 -4.37
C SER A 62 1.72 8.69 -4.37
N TYR A 63 2.54 9.61 -4.90
CA TYR A 63 4.00 9.50 -4.88
C TYR A 63 4.63 10.88 -4.73
N GLN A 64 5.84 10.97 -4.15
CA GLN A 64 6.50 12.27 -3.89
C GLN A 64 5.52 13.24 -3.20
N LEU A 65 4.94 12.79 -2.09
CA LEU A 65 3.98 13.60 -1.33
C LEU A 65 4.73 14.68 -0.54
N SER A 66 4.07 15.81 -0.33
CA SER A 66 4.55 16.91 0.51
C SER A 66 4.15 16.74 1.98
N ALA A 67 3.18 15.86 2.25
CA ALA A 67 2.81 15.37 3.58
C ALA A 67 3.16 13.88 3.74
N THR A 68 2.90 13.32 4.91
CA THR A 68 2.92 11.86 5.08
C THR A 68 1.83 11.21 4.23
N GLY A 69 2.00 9.91 3.91
CA GLY A 69 0.96 9.18 3.17
C GLY A 69 -0.36 9.16 3.92
N GLU A 70 -0.27 8.91 5.23
CA GLU A 70 -1.36 8.95 6.20
C GLU A 70 -2.17 10.26 6.12
N GLU A 71 -1.50 11.41 6.23
CA GLU A 71 -2.14 12.72 6.19
C GLU A 71 -2.81 12.99 4.84
N TYR A 72 -2.16 12.62 3.73
CA TYR A 72 -2.72 12.83 2.39
C TYR A 72 -3.98 12.00 2.14
N TRP A 73 -4.01 10.73 2.56
CA TRP A 73 -5.20 9.89 2.43
C TRP A 73 -6.37 10.43 3.26
N TRP A 74 -6.12 10.99 4.45
CA TRP A 74 -7.15 11.68 5.22
C TRP A 74 -7.59 13.02 4.61
N GLU A 75 -6.68 13.77 3.99
CA GLU A 75 -7.01 14.98 3.23
C GLU A 75 -7.97 14.63 2.07
N PHE A 76 -7.66 13.56 1.34
CA PHE A 76 -8.48 13.02 0.27
C PHE A 76 -9.86 12.59 0.76
N ALA A 77 -9.94 11.76 1.79
CA ALA A 77 -11.21 11.25 2.31
C ALA A 77 -12.16 12.36 2.80
N ARG A 78 -11.60 13.45 3.35
CA ARG A 78 -12.37 14.57 3.91
C ARG A 78 -12.67 15.68 2.91
N TYR A 79 -12.36 15.48 1.63
CA TYR A 79 -12.63 16.47 0.61
C TYR A 79 -14.15 16.57 0.31
N LYS A 80 -14.80 17.55 0.94
CA LYS A 80 -16.26 17.75 0.94
C LYS A 80 -16.93 17.85 -0.43
N LYS A 81 -16.20 18.10 -1.51
CA LYS A 81 -16.80 18.16 -2.85
C LYS A 81 -17.05 16.78 -3.44
N PHE A 82 -16.56 15.70 -2.82
CA PHE A 82 -16.92 14.35 -3.23
C PHE A 82 -18.37 14.00 -2.88
N SER A 83 -18.90 14.47 -1.74
CA SER A 83 -20.24 14.13 -1.24
C SER A 83 -21.41 14.94 -1.80
N SER A 84 -21.20 15.81 -2.80
CA SER A 84 -22.28 16.62 -3.42
C SER A 84 -23.17 15.84 -4.41
N GLY A 85 -23.68 14.67 -3.99
CA GLY A 85 -24.58 13.80 -4.77
C GLY A 85 -23.87 12.74 -5.63
N VAL A 86 -24.66 11.82 -6.19
CA VAL A 86 -24.23 10.76 -7.14
C VAL A 86 -23.58 11.44 -8.33
N GLY A 87 -22.27 11.28 -8.48
CA GLY A 87 -21.49 11.81 -9.59
C GLY A 87 -21.32 10.77 -10.68
N ASP A 88 -21.50 11.17 -11.93
CA ASP A 88 -21.05 10.38 -13.08
C ASP A 88 -19.50 10.35 -13.12
N PRO A 89 -18.88 9.41 -13.84
CA PRO A 89 -17.41 9.27 -13.84
C PRO A 89 -16.64 10.52 -14.30
N GLU A 90 -17.18 11.34 -15.20
CA GLU A 90 -16.52 12.58 -15.64
C GLU A 90 -16.56 13.63 -14.53
N ASP A 91 -17.69 13.75 -13.83
CA ASP A 91 -17.81 14.65 -12.70
C ASP A 91 -16.90 14.25 -11.53
N LEU A 92 -16.80 12.96 -11.21
CA LEU A 92 -15.87 12.46 -10.18
C LEU A 92 -14.42 12.71 -10.55
N TRP A 93 -14.04 12.48 -11.82
CA TRP A 93 -12.71 12.82 -12.30
C TRP A 93 -12.42 14.33 -12.15
N ARG A 94 -13.38 15.20 -12.51
CA ARG A 94 -13.24 16.65 -12.41
C ARG A 94 -13.11 17.10 -10.95
N ARG A 95 -13.93 16.55 -10.05
CA ARG A 95 -13.84 16.78 -8.60
C ARG A 95 -12.48 16.34 -8.07
N PHE A 96 -11.97 15.18 -8.49
CA PHE A 96 -10.66 14.69 -8.07
C PHE A 96 -9.52 15.57 -8.60
N ARG A 97 -9.58 16.01 -9.85
CA ARG A 97 -8.62 16.97 -10.41
C ARG A 97 -8.59 18.27 -9.60
N ASN A 98 -9.76 18.79 -9.22
CA ASN A 98 -9.87 19.99 -8.37
C ASN A 98 -9.30 19.75 -6.97
N PHE A 99 -9.58 18.58 -6.37
CA PHE A 99 -8.95 18.16 -5.11
C PHE A 99 -7.43 18.24 -5.22
N LEU A 100 -6.84 17.59 -6.23
CA LEU A 100 -5.39 17.56 -6.41
C LEU A 100 -4.79 18.96 -6.62
N LEU A 101 -5.46 19.85 -7.35
CA LEU A 101 -5.05 21.25 -7.52
C LEU A 101 -5.05 22.04 -6.20
N SER A 102 -5.99 21.74 -5.31
CA SER A 102 -6.12 22.38 -4.00
C SER A 102 -5.36 21.69 -2.86
N SER A 103 -4.85 20.47 -3.09
CA SER A 103 -4.26 19.63 -2.05
C SER A 103 -2.98 20.24 -1.49
N ARG A 104 -2.90 20.25 -0.16
CA ARG A 104 -1.72 20.64 0.61
C ARG A 104 -0.75 19.47 0.80
N GLY A 105 -1.26 18.23 0.83
CA GLY A 105 -0.43 17.03 0.98
C GLY A 105 0.25 16.57 -0.30
N ASN A 106 -0.25 17.00 -1.48
CA ASN A 106 0.25 16.55 -2.78
C ASN A 106 0.60 17.71 -3.73
N VAL A 107 1.64 18.47 -3.36
CA VAL A 107 2.11 19.67 -4.08
C VAL A 107 3.24 19.36 -5.06
N ALA A 108 4.20 18.52 -4.66
CA ALA A 108 5.37 18.25 -5.49
C ALA A 108 4.98 17.56 -6.81
N SER A 109 5.57 18.00 -7.93
CA SER A 109 5.34 17.44 -9.27
C SER A 109 3.86 17.34 -9.66
N ARG A 110 3.02 18.26 -9.16
CA ARG A 110 1.57 18.23 -9.37
C ARG A 110 1.18 18.25 -10.85
N GLU A 111 1.89 19.02 -11.68
CA GLU A 111 1.65 19.07 -13.13
C GLU A 111 1.78 17.70 -13.79
N ILE A 112 2.80 16.91 -13.41
CA ILE A 112 3.00 15.54 -13.90
C ILE A 112 1.86 14.62 -13.45
N LYS A 113 1.40 14.78 -12.19
CA LYS A 113 0.28 14.02 -11.65
C LYS A 113 -1.04 14.36 -12.35
N ILE A 114 -1.25 15.63 -12.69
CA ILE A 114 -2.40 16.08 -13.49
C ILE A 114 -2.35 15.46 -14.88
N GLU A 115 -1.19 15.41 -15.55
CA GLU A 115 -1.08 14.75 -16.87
C GLU A 115 -1.40 13.25 -16.78
N ARG A 116 -1.07 12.57 -15.67
CA ARG A 116 -1.52 11.18 -15.45
C ARG A 116 -3.04 11.07 -15.38
N LEU A 117 -3.71 12.00 -14.69
CA LEU A 117 -5.18 12.05 -14.65
C LEU A 117 -5.77 12.36 -16.03
N GLU A 118 -5.15 13.24 -16.81
CA GLU A 118 -5.59 13.53 -18.17
C GLU A 118 -5.43 12.32 -19.10
N ARG A 119 -4.37 11.52 -18.95
CA ARG A 119 -4.23 10.26 -19.70
C ARG A 119 -5.37 9.29 -19.40
N ILE A 120 -5.69 9.08 -18.12
CA ILE A 120 -6.82 8.25 -17.69
C ILE A 120 -8.12 8.73 -18.33
N ARG A 121 -8.33 10.05 -18.40
CA ARG A 121 -9.52 10.64 -19.02
C ARG A 121 -9.55 10.46 -20.53
N ARG A 122 -8.44 10.77 -21.22
CA ARG A 122 -8.32 10.68 -22.69
C ARG A 122 -8.53 9.25 -23.21
N THR A 123 -8.10 8.24 -22.45
CA THR A 123 -8.35 6.82 -22.77
C THR A 123 -9.72 6.32 -22.31
N GLN A 124 -10.55 7.19 -21.71
CA GLN A 124 -11.84 6.86 -21.11
C GLN A 124 -11.78 5.80 -20.01
N PHE A 125 -10.59 5.57 -19.43
CA PHE A 125 -10.40 4.54 -18.42
C PHE A 125 -11.14 4.86 -17.11
N HIS A 126 -11.38 6.14 -16.80
CA HIS A 126 -12.23 6.53 -15.66
C HIS A 126 -13.69 6.05 -15.82
N ILE A 127 -14.22 6.07 -17.04
CA ILE A 127 -15.56 5.55 -17.36
C ILE A 127 -15.54 4.02 -17.31
N GLU A 128 -14.54 3.40 -17.96
CA GLU A 128 -14.35 1.94 -17.96
C GLU A 128 -14.29 1.40 -16.53
N LEU A 129 -13.44 2.00 -15.68
CA LEU A 129 -13.26 1.63 -14.28
C LEU A 129 -14.56 1.81 -13.47
N TYR A 130 -15.26 2.93 -13.64
CA TYR A 130 -16.49 3.20 -12.92
C TYR A 130 -17.59 2.18 -13.24
N VAL A 131 -17.77 1.85 -14.51
CA VAL A 131 -18.81 0.91 -14.96
C VAL A 131 -18.43 -0.55 -14.63
N ARG A 132 -17.14 -0.92 -14.80
CA ARG A 132 -16.65 -2.29 -14.65
C ARG A 132 -15.90 -2.52 -13.33
N TYR A 133 -16.15 -1.71 -12.30
CA TYR A 133 -15.38 -1.76 -11.04
C TYR A 133 -15.36 -3.15 -10.39
N ILE A 134 -16.48 -3.89 -10.45
CA ILE A 134 -16.58 -5.27 -9.92
C ILE A 134 -15.62 -6.21 -10.66
N GLU A 135 -15.50 -6.08 -11.98
CA GLU A 135 -14.59 -6.89 -12.78
C GLU A 135 -13.13 -6.65 -12.38
N TYR A 136 -12.76 -5.39 -12.15
CA TYR A 136 -11.42 -5.04 -11.68
C TYR A 136 -11.15 -5.49 -10.23
N ILE A 137 -12.16 -5.50 -9.34
CA ILE A 137 -12.01 -6.07 -7.99
C ILE A 137 -11.77 -7.58 -8.09
N LYS A 138 -12.57 -8.28 -8.90
CA LYS A 138 -12.46 -9.73 -9.10
C LYS A 138 -11.23 -10.14 -9.92
N ASN A 139 -10.51 -9.19 -10.49
CA ASN A 139 -9.27 -9.43 -11.21
C ASN A 139 -8.32 -8.22 -11.08
N LEU A 140 -7.61 -8.15 -9.95
CA LEU A 140 -6.66 -7.07 -9.68
C LEU A 140 -5.51 -7.03 -10.69
N ASP A 141 -5.14 -8.18 -11.27
CA ASP A 141 -4.09 -8.28 -12.31
C ASP A 141 -4.53 -7.61 -13.63
N LEU A 142 -5.82 -7.70 -13.95
CA LEU A 142 -6.43 -6.93 -15.05
C LEU A 142 -6.38 -5.42 -14.78
N LEU A 143 -6.66 -5.00 -13.54
CA LEU A 143 -6.54 -3.59 -13.15
C LEU A 143 -5.11 -3.08 -13.33
N THR A 144 -4.11 -3.80 -12.84
CA THR A 144 -2.70 -3.40 -12.99
C THR A 144 -2.26 -3.36 -14.45
N SER A 145 -2.69 -4.33 -15.25
CA SER A 145 -2.37 -4.40 -16.68
C SER A 145 -2.95 -3.19 -17.44
N ARG A 146 -4.22 -2.86 -17.20
CA ARG A 146 -4.88 -1.71 -17.84
C ARG A 146 -4.28 -0.38 -17.38
N LEU A 147 -3.97 -0.22 -16.09
CA LEU A 147 -3.29 0.98 -15.58
C LEU A 147 -1.89 1.15 -16.18
N ALA A 148 -1.12 0.07 -16.30
CA ALA A 148 0.21 0.09 -16.89
C ALA A 148 0.18 0.52 -18.36
N GLU A 149 -0.78 0.01 -19.13
CA GLU A 149 -1.01 0.39 -20.52
C GLU A 149 -1.39 1.88 -20.65
N VAL A 150 -2.42 2.32 -19.93
CA VAL A 150 -2.94 3.70 -19.99
C VAL A 150 -1.88 4.72 -19.57
N LEU A 151 -1.11 4.41 -18.52
CA LEU A 151 -0.09 5.31 -18.00
C LEU A 151 1.27 5.15 -18.69
N ARG A 152 1.43 4.12 -19.54
CA ARG A 152 2.69 3.73 -20.19
C ARG A 152 3.80 3.50 -19.17
N GLN A 153 3.49 2.69 -18.16
CA GLN A 153 4.36 2.37 -17.04
C GLN A 153 4.63 0.87 -16.97
N ASN A 154 5.65 0.48 -16.20
CA ASN A 154 5.84 -0.93 -15.91
C ASN A 154 4.71 -1.41 -14.99
N ILE A 155 4.18 -2.61 -15.25
CA ILE A 155 3.11 -3.20 -14.43
C ILE A 155 3.49 -3.38 -12.96
N TYR A 156 4.79 -3.46 -12.66
CA TYR A 156 5.34 -3.55 -11.31
C TYR A 156 5.80 -2.22 -10.72
N ASP A 157 5.57 -1.09 -11.41
CA ASP A 157 5.85 0.22 -10.83
C ASP A 157 4.99 0.43 -9.59
N LYS A 158 5.59 1.01 -8.54
CA LYS A 158 4.97 1.08 -7.21
C LYS A 158 3.55 1.64 -7.24
N THR A 159 3.28 2.66 -8.06
CA THR A 159 1.96 3.32 -8.13
C THR A 159 0.91 2.42 -8.77
N ILE A 160 1.30 1.50 -9.65
CA ILE A 160 0.41 0.56 -10.32
C ILE A 160 -0.02 -0.52 -9.32
N VAL A 161 0.95 -1.21 -8.71
CA VAL A 161 0.66 -2.26 -7.70
C VAL A 161 0.04 -1.69 -6.43
N PHE A 162 0.39 -0.46 -6.04
CA PHE A 162 -0.27 0.25 -4.95
C PHE A 162 -1.75 0.55 -5.28
N SER A 163 -2.09 0.89 -6.52
CA SER A 163 -3.49 1.07 -6.92
C SER A 163 -4.30 -0.23 -6.78
N ALA A 164 -3.69 -1.38 -7.08
CA ALA A 164 -4.32 -2.67 -6.81
C ALA A 164 -4.48 -2.96 -5.31
N LYS A 165 -3.51 -2.56 -4.46
CA LYS A 165 -3.65 -2.67 -2.99
C LYS A 165 -4.84 -1.86 -2.49
N MET A 166 -4.96 -0.64 -2.98
CA MET A 166 -6.05 0.23 -2.58
C MET A 166 -7.40 -0.27 -3.12
N MET A 167 -7.43 -0.86 -4.32
CA MET A 167 -8.62 -1.55 -4.83
C MET A 167 -8.98 -2.80 -4.01
N TYR A 168 -7.99 -3.53 -3.50
CA TYR A 168 -8.20 -4.60 -2.53
C TYR A 168 -8.85 -4.08 -1.23
N TYR A 169 -8.45 -2.90 -0.73
CA TYR A 169 -9.16 -2.29 0.41
C TYR A 169 -10.60 -1.90 0.06
N VAL A 170 -10.86 -1.38 -1.15
CA VAL A 170 -12.23 -1.14 -1.65
C VAL A 170 -13.05 -2.44 -1.66
N SER A 171 -12.48 -3.56 -2.09
CA SER A 171 -13.15 -4.86 -2.10
C SER A 171 -13.67 -5.26 -0.71
N LYS A 172 -12.86 -5.03 0.33
CA LYS A 172 -13.22 -5.32 1.73
C LYS A 172 -14.29 -4.38 2.27
N ILE A 173 -14.27 -3.11 1.89
CA ILE A 173 -15.27 -2.11 2.31
C ILE A 173 -16.62 -2.37 1.65
N CYS A 174 -16.59 -2.77 0.38
CA CYS A 174 -17.76 -3.03 -0.45
C CYS A 174 -18.30 -4.47 -0.35
N ASP A 175 -17.67 -5.32 0.47
CA ASP A 175 -18.01 -6.74 0.62
C ASP A 175 -18.04 -7.52 -0.71
N ILE A 176 -17.00 -7.31 -1.53
CA ILE A 176 -16.82 -7.98 -2.81
C ILE A 176 -15.57 -8.85 -2.72
N GLU A 177 -15.70 -10.14 -3.01
CA GLU A 177 -14.55 -11.06 -3.02
C GLU A 177 -13.53 -10.65 -4.11
N PRO A 178 -12.29 -10.29 -3.73
CA PRO A 178 -11.26 -9.91 -4.69
C PRO A 178 -10.64 -11.13 -5.38
N GLY A 179 -10.20 -10.97 -6.61
CA GLY A 179 -9.48 -12.03 -7.33
C GLY A 179 -8.13 -11.56 -7.89
N GLY A 180 -7.21 -12.51 -8.08
CA GLY A 180 -5.84 -12.24 -8.54
C GLY A 180 -4.94 -11.60 -7.47
N VAL A 181 -5.33 -11.66 -6.19
CA VAL A 181 -4.59 -11.09 -5.04
C VAL A 181 -3.17 -11.65 -4.96
N GLU A 182 -3.00 -12.93 -5.28
CA GLU A 182 -1.75 -13.67 -5.29
C GLU A 182 -0.75 -13.23 -6.38
N LYS A 183 -1.25 -12.57 -7.44
CA LYS A 183 -0.42 -12.10 -8.57
C LYS A 183 0.18 -10.73 -8.34
N ILE A 184 -0.39 -9.95 -7.42
CA ILE A 184 0.02 -8.57 -7.20
C ILE A 184 1.27 -8.52 -6.33
N LYS A 185 2.30 -7.87 -6.85
CA LYS A 185 3.57 -7.64 -6.15
C LYS A 185 3.44 -6.54 -5.10
N ILE A 186 4.35 -6.54 -4.14
CA ILE A 186 4.44 -5.50 -3.11
C ILE A 186 4.85 -4.13 -3.71
N PRO A 187 4.22 -3.00 -3.33
CA PRO A 187 4.68 -1.67 -3.71
C PRO A 187 5.98 -1.30 -3.00
N VAL A 188 7.13 -1.52 -3.66
CA VAL A 188 8.44 -1.18 -3.07
C VAL A 188 8.60 0.34 -2.97
N ASP A 189 8.61 0.83 -1.74
CA ASP A 189 8.95 2.21 -1.39
C ASP A 189 10.10 2.25 -0.36
N ARG A 190 10.43 3.46 0.13
CA ARG A 190 11.53 3.65 1.08
C ARG A 190 11.27 2.96 2.43
N ARG A 191 10.01 2.78 2.86
CA ARG A 191 9.67 2.05 4.10
C ARG A 191 9.85 0.56 3.89
N VAL A 192 9.38 0.01 2.77
CA VAL A 192 9.58 -1.40 2.41
C VAL A 192 11.06 -1.71 2.29
N ALA A 193 11.84 -0.86 1.62
CA ALA A 193 13.29 -1.00 1.51
C ALA A 193 13.98 -0.98 2.89
N ALA A 194 13.61 -0.03 3.75
CA ALA A 194 14.14 0.05 5.10
C ALA A 194 13.82 -1.19 5.93
N ILE A 195 12.58 -1.68 5.92
CA ILE A 195 12.20 -2.89 6.67
C ILE A 195 12.88 -4.13 6.12
N SER A 196 13.07 -4.22 4.80
CA SER A 196 13.82 -5.32 4.19
C SER A 196 15.25 -5.39 4.73
N TYR A 197 15.88 -4.24 5.01
CA TYR A 197 17.17 -4.19 5.67
C TYR A 197 17.11 -4.46 7.18
N THR A 198 16.24 -3.76 7.92
CA THR A 198 16.21 -3.84 9.39
C THR A 198 15.75 -5.20 9.90
N SER A 199 14.93 -5.91 9.12
CA SER A 199 14.56 -7.31 9.40
C SER A 199 15.66 -8.32 9.05
N GLY A 200 16.75 -7.88 8.42
CA GLY A 200 17.84 -8.72 7.93
C GLY A 200 17.51 -9.54 6.69
N LEU A 201 16.35 -9.31 6.08
CA LEU A 201 15.94 -10.00 4.86
C LEU A 201 16.87 -9.69 3.68
N ILE A 202 17.39 -8.45 3.65
CA ILE A 202 18.32 -7.96 2.64
C ILE A 202 19.63 -7.49 3.28
N ASP A 203 20.73 -7.93 2.69
CA ASP A 203 22.09 -7.48 2.97
C ASP A 203 22.55 -6.49 1.92
N VAL A 204 23.29 -5.47 2.36
CA VAL A 204 23.86 -4.45 1.48
C VAL A 204 25.35 -4.31 1.81
N LEU A 205 26.20 -4.39 0.79
CA LEU A 205 27.63 -4.13 0.94
C LEU A 205 27.87 -2.65 1.28
N GLU A 206 28.88 -2.39 2.11
CA GLU A 206 29.17 -1.08 2.72
C GLU A 206 28.87 0.12 1.81
N THR A 207 27.85 0.90 2.20
CA THR A 207 27.39 2.08 1.48
C THR A 207 26.93 3.16 2.45
N LYS A 208 26.95 4.42 1.99
CA LYS A 208 26.50 5.58 2.78
C LYS A 208 24.97 5.71 2.82
N ASP A 209 24.25 5.16 1.84
CA ASP A 209 22.78 5.18 1.80
C ASP A 209 22.25 3.78 1.45
N ILE A 210 21.93 3.02 2.50
CA ILE A 210 21.44 1.65 2.42
C ILE A 210 20.08 1.58 1.72
N VAL A 211 19.18 2.53 2.04
CA VAL A 211 17.82 2.54 1.48
C VAL A 211 17.88 2.81 -0.02
N GLU A 212 18.70 3.76 -0.45
CA GLU A 212 18.81 4.10 -1.87
C GLU A 212 19.38 2.94 -2.69
N GLU A 213 20.36 2.21 -2.16
CA GLU A 213 20.91 1.04 -2.84
C GLU A 213 19.86 -0.08 -2.99
N ILE A 214 19.07 -0.33 -1.95
CA ILE A 214 17.97 -1.30 -2.01
C ILE A 214 16.89 -0.86 -3.00
N MET A 215 16.56 0.44 -3.03
CA MET A 215 15.57 0.99 -3.96
C MET A 215 15.95 0.82 -5.44
N ARG A 216 17.26 0.76 -5.75
CA ARG A 216 17.76 0.49 -7.11
C ARG A 216 17.59 -0.98 -7.53
N GLU A 217 17.48 -1.88 -6.56
CA GLU A 217 17.37 -3.33 -6.74
C GLU A 217 15.97 -3.82 -6.30
N LYS A 218 14.92 -3.08 -6.67
CA LYS A 218 13.52 -3.34 -6.27
C LYS A 218 13.06 -4.76 -6.58
N GLU A 219 13.55 -5.36 -7.65
CA GLU A 219 13.28 -6.75 -8.03
C GLU A 219 13.77 -7.75 -6.96
N ARG A 220 14.93 -7.48 -6.34
CA ARG A 220 15.45 -8.29 -5.22
C ARG A 220 14.60 -8.16 -3.97
N VAL A 221 14.05 -6.96 -3.71
CA VAL A 221 13.11 -6.75 -2.61
C VAL A 221 11.85 -7.59 -2.80
N ILE A 222 11.27 -7.54 -3.99
CA ILE A 222 10.11 -8.34 -4.35
C ILE A 222 10.42 -9.84 -4.21
N GLU A 223 11.56 -10.30 -4.71
CA GLU A 223 11.99 -11.70 -4.63
C GLU A 223 12.11 -12.16 -3.17
N ALA A 224 12.75 -11.37 -2.31
CA ALA A 224 12.94 -11.70 -0.91
C ALA A 224 11.60 -11.83 -0.17
N TRP A 225 10.69 -10.87 -0.34
CA TRP A 225 9.35 -10.96 0.24
C TRP A 225 8.50 -12.06 -0.38
N SER A 226 8.75 -12.44 -1.64
CA SER A 226 8.05 -13.56 -2.27
C SER A 226 8.37 -14.89 -1.60
N ILE A 227 9.60 -15.06 -1.11
CA ILE A 227 9.99 -16.24 -0.31
C ILE A 227 9.20 -16.26 0.99
N VAL A 228 9.17 -15.14 1.71
CA VAL A 228 8.39 -14.98 2.97
C VAL A 228 6.91 -15.31 2.73
N SER A 229 6.32 -14.70 1.69
CA SER A 229 4.93 -14.88 1.27
C SER A 229 4.55 -16.33 1.01
N LYS A 230 5.39 -17.07 0.30
CA LYS A 230 5.17 -18.51 0.02
C LYS A 230 5.18 -19.36 1.29
N ILE A 231 6.02 -19.01 2.28
CA ILE A 231 6.17 -19.81 3.50
C ILE A 231 5.00 -19.57 4.46
N CYS A 232 4.58 -18.32 4.61
CA CYS A 232 3.46 -17.95 5.48
C CYS A 232 2.09 -18.10 4.82
N ASP A 233 2.03 -18.38 3.52
CA ASP A 233 0.80 -18.50 2.73
C ASP A 233 -0.05 -17.21 2.78
N ILE A 234 0.62 -16.06 2.73
CA ILE A 234 -0.03 -14.75 2.72
C ILE A 234 0.42 -13.99 1.46
N PRO A 235 -0.50 -13.55 0.59
CA PRO A 235 -0.16 -12.76 -0.60
C PRO A 235 0.65 -11.49 -0.27
N LEU A 236 1.59 -11.13 -1.15
CA LEU A 236 2.49 -9.98 -0.96
C LEU A 236 1.77 -8.66 -0.67
N ILE A 237 0.67 -8.41 -1.40
CA ILE A 237 -0.14 -7.20 -1.26
C ILE A 237 -0.75 -7.06 0.15
N ARG A 238 -1.00 -8.19 0.82
CA ARG A 238 -1.52 -8.25 2.19
C ARG A 238 -0.41 -8.13 3.21
N LEU A 239 0.73 -8.79 2.98
CA LEU A 239 1.94 -8.63 3.80
C LEU A 239 2.44 -7.18 3.86
N ASP A 240 2.21 -6.40 2.81
CA ASP A 240 2.55 -4.97 2.77
C ASP A 240 1.95 -4.20 3.95
N SER A 241 0.75 -4.57 4.44
CA SER A 241 0.14 -3.91 5.62
C SER A 241 1.00 -4.03 6.88
N ILE A 242 1.60 -5.21 7.12
CA ILE A 242 2.50 -5.48 8.24
C ILE A 242 3.82 -4.72 8.05
N ILE A 243 4.39 -4.81 6.85
CA ILE A 243 5.66 -4.17 6.51
C ILE A 243 5.55 -2.66 6.67
N TRP A 244 4.45 -2.07 6.20
CA TRP A 244 4.22 -0.65 6.26
C TRP A 244 3.99 -0.15 7.69
N PHE A 245 3.31 -0.95 8.53
CA PHE A 245 3.17 -0.67 9.96
C PHE A 245 4.54 -0.58 10.64
N PHE A 246 5.39 -1.60 10.49
CA PHE A 246 6.71 -1.59 11.13
C PHE A 246 7.65 -0.55 10.50
N GLY A 247 7.51 -0.30 9.20
CA GLY A 247 8.30 0.67 8.45
C GLY A 247 8.19 2.10 8.97
N LYS A 248 7.12 2.43 9.70
CA LYS A 248 6.95 3.71 10.39
C LYS A 248 8.05 3.96 11.44
N TYR A 249 8.56 2.91 12.08
CA TYR A 249 9.43 3.04 13.25
C TYR A 249 10.92 2.82 12.96
N VAL A 250 11.31 2.41 11.75
CA VAL A 250 12.71 2.00 11.43
C VAL A 250 13.79 3.05 11.73
N ARG A 251 13.43 4.33 11.83
CA ARG A 251 14.36 5.44 12.15
C ARG A 251 14.22 5.95 13.58
N ASP A 252 13.34 5.35 14.38
CA ASP A 252 13.18 5.73 15.77
C ASP A 252 14.34 5.22 16.61
N ARG A 253 14.62 5.92 17.72
CA ARG A 253 15.65 5.53 18.68
C ARG A 253 15.39 4.15 19.30
N ASP A 254 14.12 3.88 19.59
CA ASP A 254 13.62 2.67 20.27
C ASP A 254 12.47 2.05 19.44
N PRO A 255 12.76 1.49 18.25
CA PRO A 255 11.75 1.10 17.27
C PRO A 255 10.85 -0.03 17.79
N VAL A 256 11.44 -1.01 18.50
CA VAL A 256 10.73 -2.16 19.07
C VAL A 256 9.68 -1.70 20.10
N GLU A 257 10.03 -0.83 21.03
CA GLU A 257 9.10 -0.38 22.09
C GLU A 257 7.97 0.48 21.53
N LYS A 258 8.25 1.36 20.54
CA LYS A 258 7.20 2.14 19.88
C LYS A 258 6.24 1.26 19.07
N ALA A 259 6.78 0.33 18.28
CA ALA A 259 5.98 -0.61 17.51
C ALA A 259 5.15 -1.51 18.43
N LEU A 260 5.71 -1.99 19.55
CA LEU A 260 4.98 -2.78 20.54
C LEU A 260 3.86 -2.01 21.21
N LYS A 261 4.09 -0.75 21.57
CA LYS A 261 3.06 0.11 22.16
C LYS A 261 1.88 0.30 21.21
N ASP A 262 2.15 0.62 19.95
CA ASP A 262 1.09 0.84 18.95
C ASP A 262 0.40 -0.50 18.59
N LEU A 263 1.14 -1.60 18.51
CA LEU A 263 0.58 -2.94 18.29
C LEU A 263 -0.31 -3.38 19.45
N SER A 264 0.11 -3.15 20.70
CA SER A 264 -0.69 -3.46 21.89
C SER A 264 -1.97 -2.63 21.96
N ASN A 265 -1.91 -1.36 21.53
CA ASN A 265 -3.11 -0.53 21.40
C ASN A 265 -4.04 -1.02 20.29
N MET A 266 -3.48 -1.58 19.22
CA MET A 266 -4.23 -2.14 18.09
C MET A 266 -4.92 -3.45 18.47
N LEU A 267 -4.25 -4.27 19.29
CA LEU A 267 -4.64 -5.62 19.70
C LEU A 267 -5.18 -5.68 21.13
N ARG A 268 -5.88 -4.64 21.61
CA ARG A 268 -6.37 -4.54 23.00
C ARG A 268 -7.14 -5.77 23.52
N ASP A 269 -7.58 -6.66 22.63
CA ASP A 269 -8.32 -7.89 22.93
C ASP A 269 -7.63 -9.20 22.46
N VAL A 270 -6.38 -9.16 21.97
CA VAL A 270 -5.72 -10.32 21.33
C VAL A 270 -4.33 -10.59 21.92
N GLY A 271 -4.24 -11.54 22.86
CA GLY A 271 -3.03 -12.36 23.07
C GLY A 271 -1.93 -11.87 24.04
N ASN A 272 -0.93 -12.74 24.20
CA ASN A 272 0.17 -12.63 25.18
C ASN A 272 1.28 -11.66 24.71
N ILE A 273 1.49 -10.56 25.46
CA ILE A 273 2.47 -9.49 25.20
C ILE A 273 3.89 -10.00 24.89
N LYS A 274 4.32 -11.11 25.51
CA LYS A 274 5.67 -11.65 25.29
C LYS A 274 5.87 -12.15 23.86
N ILE A 275 4.87 -12.84 23.30
CA ILE A 275 4.89 -13.36 21.93
C ILE A 275 4.98 -12.20 20.93
N PHE A 276 4.29 -11.09 21.20
CA PHE A 276 4.36 -9.90 20.34
C PHE A 276 5.74 -9.24 20.39
N ARG A 277 6.41 -9.18 21.55
CA ARG A 277 7.77 -8.61 21.61
C ARG A 277 8.75 -9.39 20.73
N GLU A 278 8.74 -10.72 20.84
CA GLU A 278 9.61 -11.57 20.01
C GLU A 278 9.30 -11.41 18.52
N PHE A 279 8.03 -11.25 18.16
CA PHE A 279 7.59 -10.96 16.79
C PHE A 279 8.06 -9.60 16.28
N VAL A 280 7.85 -8.53 17.05
CA VAL A 280 8.26 -7.17 16.65
C VAL A 280 9.78 -7.07 16.47
N GLN A 281 10.55 -7.73 17.33
CA GLN A 281 12.01 -7.78 17.21
C GLN A 281 12.48 -8.33 15.86
N GLN A 282 11.70 -9.20 15.22
CA GLN A 282 12.06 -9.75 13.91
C GLN A 282 12.17 -8.71 12.80
N PHE A 283 11.54 -7.55 12.95
CA PHE A 283 11.58 -6.46 11.96
C PHE A 283 12.70 -5.45 12.21
N PHE A 284 13.39 -5.54 13.35
CA PHE A 284 14.37 -4.56 13.83
C PHE A 284 15.65 -5.21 14.37
N ILE A 285 16.13 -6.27 13.72
CA ILE A 285 17.38 -6.95 14.08
C ILE A 285 18.63 -6.13 13.71
N ARG A 286 18.48 -5.14 12.83
CA ARG A 286 19.49 -4.15 12.46
C ARG A 286 18.96 -2.73 12.63
N ARG A 287 19.88 -1.77 12.78
CA ARG A 287 19.58 -0.33 12.77
C ARG A 287 19.89 0.27 11.41
N LEU A 288 19.07 1.25 11.03
CA LEU A 288 19.25 2.07 9.83
C LEU A 288 19.92 3.40 10.18
#